data_AF-A0A935FYD7-F1
#
_entry.id   AF-A0A935FYD7-F1
#
_cell.length_a   1.000
_cell.length_b   1.000
_cell.length_c   1.000
_cell.angle_alpha   90.00
_cell.angle_beta   90.00
_cell.angle_gamma   90.00
#
_symmetry.space_group_name_H-M   'P 1'
#
loop_
_entity.id
_entity.type
_entity.pdbx_description
1 polymer ?
#
loop_
_entity_poly.entity_id
_entity_poly.type
_entity_poly.pdbx_seq_one_letter_code
_entity_poly.pdbx_strand_id
1 'polypeptide(L)'
;MERRMNARCVSYLTAIALVLAGCAGGGRPAHSANSADPSKLTVQERVKAGRALWEQKCRTVAGEKIYRTVDNVEGILLMKLRPNRGEREWNDPDWPGAAFAEERTGDSYIASFLGYELPKSYLGGRSPSSPSERGYIGETRQIGSRNGYRWADVIDDKDGKRWRYTGSDKVVGQKDKTAFNVQLELSKNPNYDLNVYRWTLDKKPAPDPEPRYGVTFEDHVIPEERALGVASSTIRVIDLHANEVLAEKTFYVVRGTSSIGNPSPWLTAYGCHFVGSASTQTRYFVDQVAKPSKEN
;
A
#
# COMPACT_ATOMS: atom_id res chain seq x y z
N MET A 1 14.86 -50.66 -28.12
CA MET A 1 14.65 -49.62 -29.15
C MET A 1 14.33 -48.32 -28.43
N GLU A 2 15.38 -47.56 -28.11
CA GLU A 2 15.27 -46.23 -27.52
C GLU A 2 14.90 -45.21 -28.61
N ARG A 3 13.93 -44.34 -28.35
CA ARG A 3 13.74 -43.09 -29.10
C ARG A 3 13.92 -41.92 -28.14
N ARG A 4 15.12 -41.33 -28.17
CA ARG A 4 15.37 -39.95 -27.74
C ARG A 4 14.73 -39.01 -28.75
N MET A 5 14.02 -37.98 -28.29
CA MET A 5 13.63 -36.86 -29.15
C MET A 5 13.79 -35.52 -28.41
N ASN A 6 14.99 -34.98 -28.60
CA ASN A 6 15.41 -33.57 -28.74
C ASN A 6 14.55 -32.46 -28.12
N ALA A 7 15.13 -31.86 -27.08
CA ALA A 7 14.95 -30.46 -26.73
C ALA A 7 15.42 -29.55 -27.87
N ARG A 8 14.60 -28.57 -28.25
CA ARG A 8 15.02 -27.42 -29.08
C ARG A 8 15.01 -26.17 -28.22
N CYS A 9 16.22 -25.78 -27.83
CA CYS A 9 16.55 -24.48 -27.28
C CYS A 9 16.36 -23.43 -28.39
N VAL A 10 15.43 -22.51 -28.23
CA VAL A 10 15.24 -21.40 -29.18
C VAL A 10 15.88 -20.16 -28.56
N SER A 11 17.11 -19.88 -29.00
CA SER A 11 17.86 -18.67 -28.68
C SER A 11 17.41 -17.55 -29.62
N TYR A 12 16.79 -16.49 -29.10
CA TYR A 12 16.63 -15.23 -29.83
C TYR A 12 17.69 -14.23 -29.38
N LEU A 13 18.79 -14.21 -30.12
CA LEU A 13 19.75 -13.12 -30.18
C LEU A 13 19.32 -12.19 -31.32
N THR A 14 18.85 -10.99 -30.99
CA THR A 14 18.79 -9.88 -31.95
C THR A 14 19.43 -8.65 -31.32
N ALA A 15 20.70 -8.45 -31.66
CA ALA A 15 21.45 -7.24 -31.40
C ALA A 15 20.99 -6.16 -32.38
N ILE A 16 20.57 -5.01 -31.87
CA ILE A 16 20.34 -3.79 -32.66
C ILE A 16 21.61 -2.96 -32.60
N ALA A 17 22.33 -2.89 -33.71
CA ALA A 17 23.40 -1.93 -33.92
C ALA A 17 22.82 -0.64 -34.50
N LEU A 18 22.97 0.48 -33.77
CA LEU A 18 22.82 1.82 -34.34
C LEU A 18 24.18 2.51 -34.26
N VAL A 19 24.79 2.73 -35.42
CA VAL A 19 25.97 3.57 -35.61
C VAL A 19 25.50 4.88 -36.22
N LEU A 20 25.68 5.97 -35.48
CA LEU A 20 25.83 7.31 -36.05
C LEU A 20 27.03 7.97 -35.37
N ALA A 21 28.11 8.14 -36.14
CA ALA A 21 29.13 9.18 -35.94
C ALA A 21 28.43 10.55 -36.11
N GLY A 22 28.80 11.65 -35.48
CA GLY A 22 29.91 12.04 -34.63
C GLY A 22 29.91 13.57 -34.62
N CYS A 23 30.23 14.20 -33.50
CA CYS A 23 30.87 15.53 -33.41
C CYS A 23 31.26 15.79 -31.96
N ALA A 24 32.54 16.10 -31.77
CA ALA A 24 33.15 16.44 -30.51
C ALA A 24 32.68 17.81 -30.00
N GLY A 25 32.62 17.94 -28.68
CA GLY A 25 32.62 19.23 -27.99
C GLY A 25 31.41 19.47 -27.10
N GLY A 26 31.64 19.52 -25.79
CA GLY A 26 30.72 20.18 -24.86
C GLY A 26 30.34 19.35 -23.64
N GLY A 27 31.17 19.44 -22.60
CA GLY A 27 30.75 19.30 -21.20
C GLY A 27 30.16 17.96 -20.77
N ARG A 28 30.98 17.15 -20.08
CA ARG A 28 30.43 16.30 -19.01
C ARG A 28 29.57 17.19 -18.12
N PRO A 29 28.29 16.88 -17.85
CA PRO A 29 27.57 17.61 -16.83
C PRO A 29 28.38 17.45 -15.54
N ALA A 30 28.88 18.56 -15.03
CA ALA A 30 29.54 18.60 -13.75
C ALA A 30 28.57 17.99 -12.73
N HIS A 31 28.96 16.87 -12.12
CA HIS A 31 28.37 16.45 -10.87
C HIS A 31 28.58 17.61 -9.89
N SER A 32 27.51 18.37 -9.70
CA SER A 32 27.43 19.52 -8.83
C SER A 32 27.85 19.12 -7.41
N ALA A 33 28.94 19.75 -6.94
CA ALA A 33 29.23 20.18 -5.58
C ALA A 33 28.91 19.21 -4.42
N ASN A 34 29.99 18.68 -3.82
CA ASN A 34 30.15 18.35 -2.39
C ASN A 34 28.87 17.94 -1.64
N SER A 35 28.36 16.72 -1.86
CA SER A 35 27.66 16.03 -0.77
C SER A 35 28.71 15.59 0.23
N ALA A 36 28.81 16.27 1.38
CA ALA A 36 29.63 15.80 2.48
C ALA A 36 29.23 14.36 2.82
N ASP A 37 30.23 13.49 3.00
CA ASP A 37 30.03 12.12 3.47
C ASP A 37 29.17 12.13 4.74
N PRO A 38 27.93 11.57 4.72
CA PRO A 38 27.01 11.65 5.84
C PRO A 38 27.58 11.08 7.14
N SER A 39 28.55 10.16 7.06
CA SER A 39 29.21 9.58 8.24
C SER A 39 30.05 10.58 9.03
N LYS A 40 30.48 11.67 8.39
CA LYS A 40 31.33 12.72 9.00
C LYS A 40 30.52 13.87 9.60
N LEU A 41 29.21 13.91 9.37
CA LEU A 41 28.31 14.93 9.89
C LEU A 41 27.96 14.66 11.35
N THR A 42 27.77 15.71 12.14
CA THR A 42 27.14 15.62 13.46
C THR A 42 25.67 15.16 13.35
N VAL A 43 25.08 14.72 14.45
CA VAL A 43 23.66 14.31 14.47
C VAL A 43 22.74 15.42 13.96
N GLN A 44 22.97 16.67 14.41
CA GLN A 44 22.14 17.82 14.01
C GLN A 44 22.29 18.15 12.52
N GLU A 45 23.52 18.08 11.99
CA GLU A 45 23.77 18.29 10.55
C GLU A 45 23.11 17.21 9.69
N ARG A 46 23.18 15.94 10.11
CA ARG A 46 22.48 14.84 9.41
C ARG A 46 20.97 15.04 9.39
N VAL A 47 20.37 15.41 10.52
CA VAL A 47 18.91 15.68 10.60
C VAL A 47 18.53 16.83 9.68
N LYS A 48 19.31 17.92 9.65
CA LYS A 48 19.07 19.06 8.76
C LYS A 48 19.22 18.67 7.29
N ALA A 49 20.26 17.94 6.94
CA ALA A 49 20.51 17.47 5.57
C ALA A 49 19.43 16.48 5.11
N GLY A 50 19.01 15.55 5.96
CA GLY A 50 17.93 14.62 5.68
C GLY A 50 16.59 15.31 5.44
N ARG A 51 16.25 16.30 6.27
CA ARG A 51 15.05 17.12 6.04
C ARG A 51 15.11 17.87 4.70
N ALA A 52 16.25 18.49 4.39
CA ALA A 52 16.42 19.21 3.12
C ALA A 52 16.32 18.29 1.91
N LEU A 53 16.94 17.11 1.97
CA LEU A 53 16.84 16.09 0.93
C LEU A 53 15.39 15.60 0.78
N TRP A 54 14.72 15.29 1.88
CA TRP A 54 13.32 14.87 1.87
C TRP A 54 12.41 15.94 1.25
N GLU A 55 12.54 17.21 1.64
CA GLU A 55 11.77 18.32 1.04
C GLU A 55 12.03 18.45 -0.47
N GLN A 56 13.28 18.33 -0.90
CA GLN A 56 13.63 18.33 -2.31
C GLN A 56 12.95 17.16 -3.04
N LYS A 57 13.03 15.93 -2.49
CA LYS A 57 12.44 14.73 -3.08
C LYS A 57 10.91 14.82 -3.10
N CYS A 58 10.28 15.36 -2.07
CA CYS A 58 8.83 15.63 -2.06
C CYS A 58 8.42 16.50 -3.26
N ARG A 59 9.22 17.52 -3.61
CA ARG A 59 8.90 18.46 -4.70
C ARG A 59 9.20 17.93 -6.09
N THR A 60 10.19 17.04 -6.22
CA THR A 60 10.79 16.69 -7.53
C THR A 60 10.60 15.25 -7.96
N VAL A 61 10.38 14.32 -7.02
CA VAL A 61 10.34 12.87 -7.29
C VAL A 61 9.08 12.22 -6.72
N ALA A 62 8.70 12.57 -5.49
CA ALA A 62 7.52 12.00 -4.86
C ALA A 62 6.24 12.43 -5.58
N GLY A 63 5.20 11.62 -5.42
CA GLY A 63 3.90 11.89 -6.01
C GLY A 63 3.41 10.73 -6.88
N GLU A 64 2.27 10.97 -7.50
CA GLU A 64 1.54 9.99 -8.30
C GLU A 64 1.65 10.30 -9.79
N LYS A 65 1.79 9.24 -10.59
CA LYS A 65 1.63 9.26 -12.04
C LYS A 65 0.54 8.27 -12.38
N ILE A 66 -0.61 8.79 -12.82
CA ILE A 66 -1.76 7.98 -13.22
C ILE A 66 -1.85 8.05 -14.75
N TYR A 67 -1.56 6.93 -15.41
CA TYR A 67 -1.62 6.82 -16.87
C TYR A 67 -3.02 6.46 -17.35
N ARG A 68 -3.71 5.60 -16.59
CA ARG A 68 -5.06 5.14 -16.90
C ARG A 68 -5.80 4.77 -15.61
N THR A 69 -7.11 5.02 -15.59
CA THR A 69 -8.00 4.57 -14.51
C THR A 69 -9.00 3.57 -15.06
N VAL A 70 -9.51 2.70 -14.18
CA VAL A 70 -10.48 1.64 -14.49
C VAL A 70 -11.57 1.63 -13.43
N ASP A 71 -12.81 1.45 -13.86
CA ASP A 71 -13.97 1.45 -12.97
C ASP A 71 -14.55 0.04 -12.81
N ASN A 72 -15.41 -0.13 -11.81
CA ASN A 72 -16.18 -1.34 -11.54
C ASN A 72 -15.31 -2.60 -11.33
N VAL A 73 -14.20 -2.45 -10.60
CA VAL A 73 -13.30 -3.55 -10.29
C VAL A 73 -13.87 -4.36 -9.12
N GLU A 74 -14.20 -5.62 -9.35
CA GLU A 74 -14.71 -6.51 -8.30
C GLU A 74 -13.61 -7.00 -7.36
N GLY A 75 -12.41 -7.23 -7.88
CA GLY A 75 -11.30 -7.74 -7.10
C GLY A 75 -9.95 -7.51 -7.74
N ILE A 76 -8.93 -7.61 -6.90
CA ILE A 76 -7.53 -7.29 -7.23
C ILE A 76 -6.60 -8.41 -6.81
N LEU A 77 -5.42 -8.46 -7.42
CA LEU A 77 -4.31 -9.29 -6.98
C LEU A 77 -3.33 -8.45 -6.17
N LEU A 78 -3.17 -8.75 -4.88
CA LEU A 78 -2.06 -8.25 -4.07
C LEU A 78 -0.85 -9.15 -4.31
N MET A 79 0.08 -8.69 -5.14
CA MET A 79 1.25 -9.49 -5.56
C MET A 79 2.27 -9.66 -4.43
N LYS A 80 2.26 -8.74 -3.46
CA LYS A 80 3.10 -8.76 -2.26
C LYS A 80 2.29 -8.25 -1.08
N LEU A 81 2.54 -8.80 0.10
CA LEU A 81 2.04 -8.25 1.35
C LEU A 81 3.10 -7.42 2.05
N ARG A 82 2.67 -6.43 2.83
CA ARG A 82 3.58 -5.74 3.76
C ARG A 82 4.01 -6.74 4.84
N PRO A 83 5.34 -6.95 5.02
CA PRO A 83 5.83 -7.88 6.01
C PRO A 83 5.46 -7.41 7.41
N ASN A 84 5.26 -8.36 8.32
CA ASN A 84 5.10 -8.04 9.74
C ASN A 84 6.37 -7.35 10.25
N ARG A 85 6.17 -6.50 11.25
CA ARG A 85 7.21 -5.64 11.82
C ARG A 85 6.92 -5.35 13.28
N GLY A 86 7.95 -4.98 14.01
CA GLY A 86 7.85 -4.46 15.36
C GLY A 86 9.03 -3.54 15.68
N GLU A 87 9.40 -3.50 16.95
CA GLU A 87 10.43 -2.59 17.46
C GLU A 87 11.78 -2.74 16.72
N ARG A 88 12.17 -3.96 16.34
CA ARG A 88 13.41 -4.19 15.59
C ARG A 88 13.42 -3.44 14.27
N GLU A 89 12.39 -3.66 13.44
CA GLU A 89 12.26 -3.03 12.13
C GLU A 89 12.08 -1.51 12.24
N TRP A 90 11.30 -1.05 13.21
CA TRP A 90 11.06 0.38 13.39
C TRP A 90 12.30 1.16 13.82
N ASN A 91 13.27 0.51 14.49
CA ASN A 91 14.53 1.12 14.88
C ASN A 91 15.63 0.98 13.81
N ASP A 92 15.57 -0.05 12.95
CA ASP A 92 16.58 -0.35 11.93
C ASP A 92 16.69 0.74 10.84
N PRO A 93 17.82 1.47 10.73
CA PRO A 93 18.07 2.46 9.67
C PRO A 93 17.86 1.97 8.24
N ASP A 94 18.18 0.71 7.98
CA ASP A 94 18.17 0.16 6.64
C ASP A 94 16.95 -0.71 6.37
N TRP A 95 15.95 -0.66 7.28
CA TRP A 95 14.73 -1.45 7.12
C TRP A 95 14.04 -1.11 5.78
N PRO A 96 13.86 -2.10 4.87
CA PRO A 96 13.28 -1.85 3.56
C PRO A 96 11.92 -1.16 3.62
N GLY A 97 11.00 -1.67 4.46
CA GLY A 97 9.62 -1.18 4.57
C GLY A 97 9.44 0.17 5.30
N ALA A 98 10.53 0.89 5.59
CA ALA A 98 10.52 2.13 6.36
C ALA A 98 9.57 3.21 5.84
N ALA A 99 9.39 3.35 4.52
CA ALA A 99 8.47 4.35 3.95
C ALA A 99 6.99 4.08 4.27
N PHE A 100 6.67 2.85 4.69
CA PHE A 100 5.33 2.41 5.06
C PHE A 100 5.30 1.85 6.49
N ALA A 101 6.06 2.46 7.40
CA ALA A 101 6.22 2.05 8.79
C ALA A 101 4.92 1.94 9.61
N GLU A 102 3.86 2.62 9.19
CA GLU A 102 2.54 2.57 9.80
C GLU A 102 1.51 1.77 9.00
N GLU A 103 1.82 1.39 7.75
CA GLU A 103 0.87 0.69 6.87
C GLU A 103 0.46 -0.67 7.44
N ARG A 104 -0.83 -1.03 7.39
CA ARG A 104 -1.28 -2.34 7.87
C ARG A 104 -0.46 -3.47 7.21
N THR A 105 -0.23 -4.55 7.95
CA THR A 105 0.54 -5.73 7.50
C THR A 105 -0.33 -6.97 7.48
N GLY A 106 0.12 -8.02 6.79
CA GLY A 106 -0.54 -9.34 6.79
C GLY A 106 -2.05 -9.24 6.50
N ASP A 107 -2.85 -9.92 7.32
CA ASP A 107 -4.31 -9.96 7.17
C ASP A 107 -4.96 -8.58 7.28
N SER A 108 -4.44 -7.68 8.11
CA SER A 108 -4.94 -6.30 8.23
C SER A 108 -4.68 -5.48 6.96
N TYR A 109 -3.60 -5.77 6.23
CA TYR A 109 -3.34 -5.16 4.92
C TYR A 109 -4.40 -5.61 3.92
N ILE A 110 -4.64 -6.93 3.84
CA ILE A 110 -5.65 -7.52 2.96
C ILE A 110 -7.05 -6.97 3.31
N ALA A 111 -7.41 -6.99 4.58
CA ALA A 111 -8.69 -6.47 5.08
C ALA A 111 -8.88 -4.99 4.72
N SER A 112 -7.81 -4.20 4.61
CA SER A 112 -7.93 -2.81 4.17
C SER A 112 -8.44 -2.66 2.73
N PHE A 113 -8.25 -3.67 1.86
CA PHE A 113 -8.80 -3.70 0.50
C PHE A 113 -10.24 -4.19 0.44
N LEU A 114 -10.68 -4.98 1.42
CA LEU A 114 -12.05 -5.50 1.48
C LEU A 114 -12.98 -4.58 2.29
N GLY A 115 -12.41 -3.83 3.23
CA GLY A 115 -13.13 -2.91 4.10
C GLY A 115 -13.69 -1.68 3.37
N TYR A 116 -14.60 -1.02 4.06
CA TYR A 116 -15.30 0.17 3.62
C TYR A 116 -14.53 1.44 3.99
N GLU A 117 -14.47 2.40 3.08
CA GLU A 117 -14.01 3.75 3.42
C GLU A 117 -15.18 4.54 4.01
N LEU A 118 -15.12 4.76 5.32
CA LEU A 118 -16.09 5.51 6.09
C LEU A 118 -15.88 7.02 5.85
N PRO A 119 -16.94 7.80 5.58
CA PRO A 119 -16.80 9.24 5.45
C PRO A 119 -16.31 9.85 6.76
N LYS A 120 -15.53 10.94 6.68
CA LYS A 120 -15.19 11.70 7.88
C LYS A 120 -16.45 12.41 8.40
N SER A 121 -16.76 12.19 9.67
CA SER A 121 -17.79 12.93 10.39
C SER A 121 -17.15 14.08 11.16
N TYR A 122 -17.49 15.31 10.82
CA TYR A 122 -17.15 16.50 11.59
C TYR A 122 -18.41 17.02 12.32
N LEU A 123 -18.22 17.80 13.39
CA LEU A 123 -19.31 18.59 14.00
C LEU A 123 -19.82 19.59 12.95
N GLY A 124 -20.84 19.22 12.18
CA GLY A 124 -21.38 20.01 11.06
C GLY A 124 -21.75 19.21 9.80
N GLY A 125 -21.39 17.92 9.71
CA GLY A 125 -21.81 17.05 8.59
C GLY A 125 -20.80 15.98 8.20
N ARG A 126 -21.17 15.18 7.18
CA ARG A 126 -20.28 14.20 6.53
C ARG A 126 -19.62 14.83 5.32
N SER A 127 -18.29 14.85 5.26
CA SER A 127 -17.57 15.25 4.06
C SER A 127 -17.47 14.07 3.08
N PRO A 128 -17.80 14.24 1.79
CA PRO A 128 -17.52 13.23 0.77
C PRO A 128 -16.01 12.97 0.69
N SER A 129 -15.58 11.71 0.57
CA SER A 129 -14.17 11.44 0.39
C SER A 129 -13.66 11.94 -0.96
N SER A 130 -12.57 12.70 -0.98
CA SER A 130 -11.89 13.14 -2.19
C SER A 130 -10.47 12.56 -2.23
N PRO A 131 -9.76 12.56 -3.37
CA PRO A 131 -8.35 12.16 -3.41
C PRO A 131 -7.48 12.82 -2.32
N SER A 132 -7.74 14.09 -1.99
CA SER A 132 -7.03 14.85 -0.95
C SER A 132 -7.64 14.70 0.45
N GLU A 133 -8.90 14.29 0.57
CA GLU A 133 -9.61 14.13 1.84
C GLU A 133 -10.21 12.73 1.95
N ARG A 134 -9.39 11.77 2.38
CA ARG A 134 -9.81 10.38 2.55
C ARG A 134 -10.43 10.11 3.91
N GLY A 135 -11.39 9.20 3.90
CA GLY A 135 -12.05 8.63 5.08
C GLY A 135 -11.16 7.62 5.83
N TYR A 136 -11.72 6.93 6.81
CA TYR A 136 -11.03 5.82 7.50
C TYR A 136 -11.51 4.47 6.95
N ILE A 137 -10.62 3.49 6.84
CA ILE A 137 -10.99 2.14 6.40
C ILE A 137 -11.46 1.29 7.58
N GLY A 138 -12.75 0.97 7.61
CA GLY A 138 -13.39 0.13 8.61
C GLY A 138 -14.03 -1.12 8.00
N GLU A 139 -14.25 -2.12 8.84
CA GLU A 139 -14.85 -3.41 8.44
C GLU A 139 -16.38 -3.39 8.52
N THR A 140 -16.93 -2.48 9.33
CA THR A 140 -18.38 -2.29 9.47
C THR A 140 -18.88 -1.22 8.52
N ARG A 141 -19.83 -1.58 7.64
CA ARG A 141 -20.44 -0.63 6.72
C ARG A 141 -21.28 0.41 7.47
N GLN A 142 -21.09 1.68 7.11
CA GLN A 142 -21.96 2.78 7.55
C GLN A 142 -22.65 3.45 6.36
N ILE A 143 -23.73 4.18 6.63
CA ILE A 143 -24.43 4.98 5.60
C ILE A 143 -23.43 5.97 4.96
N GLY A 144 -23.32 5.92 3.63
CA GLY A 144 -22.40 6.77 2.87
C GLY A 144 -20.96 6.28 2.77
N SER A 145 -20.66 5.06 3.24
CA SER A 145 -19.34 4.46 3.05
C SER A 145 -19.09 4.07 1.60
N ARG A 146 -17.84 4.17 1.14
CA ARG A 146 -17.42 3.59 -0.14
C ARG A 146 -17.01 2.15 0.05
N ASN A 147 -17.33 1.31 -0.92
CA ASN A 147 -17.05 -0.11 -0.86
C ASN A 147 -15.55 -0.42 -1.01
N GLY A 148 -15.13 -1.51 -0.38
CA GLY A 148 -13.93 -2.23 -0.75
C GLY A 148 -14.13 -3.09 -1.99
N TYR A 149 -13.08 -3.78 -2.38
CA TYR A 149 -13.16 -4.88 -3.35
C TYR A 149 -13.94 -6.04 -2.74
N ARG A 150 -14.71 -6.75 -3.56
CA ARG A 150 -15.46 -7.94 -3.14
C ARG A 150 -14.53 -9.07 -2.69
N TRP A 151 -13.38 -9.17 -3.32
CA TRP A 151 -12.35 -10.14 -2.99
C TRP A 151 -10.96 -9.61 -3.35
N ALA A 152 -9.95 -10.14 -2.69
CA ALA A 152 -8.54 -9.87 -2.98
C ALA A 152 -7.83 -11.21 -3.08
N ASP A 153 -7.15 -11.45 -4.20
CA ASP A 153 -6.24 -12.58 -4.31
C ASP A 153 -4.86 -12.16 -3.81
N VAL A 154 -4.15 -13.09 -3.20
CA VAL A 154 -2.81 -12.87 -2.65
C VAL A 154 -1.91 -14.01 -3.07
N ILE A 155 -0.70 -13.69 -3.51
CA ILE A 155 0.37 -14.67 -3.73
C ILE A 155 1.06 -14.91 -2.37
N ASP A 156 1.06 -16.14 -1.88
CA ASP A 156 1.76 -16.50 -0.65
C ASP A 156 3.26 -16.61 -0.93
N ASP A 157 4.06 -15.77 -0.28
CA ASP A 157 5.51 -15.72 -0.50
C ASP A 157 6.23 -17.04 -0.14
N LYS A 158 5.61 -17.93 0.65
CA LYS A 158 6.24 -19.19 1.10
C LYS A 158 6.14 -20.30 0.08
N ASP A 159 4.98 -20.42 -0.58
CA ASP A 159 4.70 -21.54 -1.49
C ASP A 159 4.30 -21.09 -2.91
N GLY A 160 4.23 -19.79 -3.16
CA GLY A 160 3.85 -19.20 -4.45
C GLY A 160 2.38 -19.41 -4.81
N LYS A 161 1.55 -19.98 -3.92
CA LYS A 161 0.15 -20.25 -4.22
C LYS A 161 -0.69 -19.00 -4.08
N ARG A 162 -1.72 -18.93 -4.92
CA ARG A 162 -2.69 -17.84 -4.90
C ARG A 162 -3.89 -18.21 -4.01
N TRP A 163 -4.21 -17.32 -3.07
CA TRP A 163 -5.33 -17.46 -2.14
C TRP A 163 -6.30 -16.31 -2.32
N ARG A 164 -7.59 -16.63 -2.39
CA ARG A 164 -8.67 -15.64 -2.44
C ARG A 164 -9.15 -15.34 -1.03
N TYR A 165 -9.16 -14.06 -0.72
CA TYR A 165 -9.65 -13.49 0.52
C TYR A 165 -10.97 -12.74 0.30
N THR A 166 -11.93 -12.96 1.18
CA THR A 166 -13.23 -12.27 1.20
C THR A 166 -13.57 -11.80 2.62
N GLY A 167 -14.26 -10.68 2.73
CA GLY A 167 -14.79 -10.20 4.00
C GLY A 167 -16.23 -10.67 4.21
N SER A 168 -16.55 -11.20 5.39
CA SER A 168 -17.91 -11.59 5.74
C SER A 168 -18.23 -11.33 7.21
N ASP A 169 -19.45 -10.88 7.50
CA ASP A 169 -19.97 -10.78 8.87
C ASP A 169 -20.47 -12.15 9.32
N LYS A 170 -19.88 -12.67 10.40
CA LYS A 170 -20.28 -13.95 11.00
C LYS A 170 -20.91 -13.74 12.36
N VAL A 171 -21.95 -14.52 12.65
CA VAL A 171 -22.55 -14.57 13.99
C VAL A 171 -21.55 -15.20 14.95
N VAL A 172 -21.13 -14.43 15.95
CA VAL A 172 -20.18 -14.86 17.00
C VAL A 172 -20.83 -15.00 18.36
N GLY A 173 -22.11 -14.68 18.48
CA GLY A 173 -22.86 -14.80 19.72
C GLY A 173 -24.24 -14.18 19.62
N GLN A 174 -24.90 -14.10 20.77
CA GLN A 174 -26.20 -13.44 20.92
C GLN A 174 -26.16 -12.40 22.02
N LYS A 175 -26.90 -11.31 21.83
CA LYS A 175 -27.12 -10.27 22.83
C LYS A 175 -27.86 -10.86 24.04
N ASP A 176 -27.49 -10.44 25.23
CA ASP A 176 -28.18 -10.82 26.46
C ASP A 176 -29.61 -10.25 26.47
N LYS A 177 -30.60 -11.13 26.44
CA LYS A 177 -32.03 -10.77 26.46
C LYS A 177 -32.47 -10.12 27.77
N THR A 178 -31.70 -10.27 28.84
CA THR A 178 -31.99 -9.66 30.14
C THR A 178 -31.49 -8.22 30.25
N ALA A 179 -30.61 -7.79 29.35
CA ALA A 179 -30.11 -6.42 29.32
C ALA A 179 -31.24 -5.43 28.99
N PHE A 180 -31.37 -4.37 29.80
CA PHE A 180 -32.42 -3.36 29.67
C PHE A 180 -32.56 -2.82 28.23
N ASN A 181 -31.45 -2.48 27.58
CA ASN A 181 -31.47 -1.97 26.21
C ASN A 181 -31.98 -3.00 25.19
N VAL A 182 -31.71 -4.29 25.41
CA VAL A 182 -32.18 -5.38 24.52
C VAL A 182 -33.67 -5.63 24.72
N GLN A 183 -34.15 -5.63 25.97
CA GLN A 183 -35.59 -5.72 26.27
C GLN A 183 -36.36 -4.55 25.68
N LEU A 184 -35.80 -3.34 25.73
CA LEU A 184 -36.39 -2.15 25.13
C LEU A 184 -36.47 -2.23 23.60
N GLU A 185 -35.46 -2.77 22.92
CA GLU A 185 -35.53 -2.98 21.46
C GLU A 185 -36.50 -4.09 21.08
N LEU A 186 -36.55 -5.19 21.85
CA LEU A 186 -37.51 -6.28 21.64
C LEU A 186 -38.96 -5.85 21.86
N SER A 187 -39.23 -4.93 22.80
CA SER A 187 -40.58 -4.40 23.03
C SER A 187 -41.06 -3.51 21.88
N LYS A 188 -40.15 -2.79 21.22
CA LYS A 188 -40.43 -2.01 20.00
C LYS A 188 -40.55 -2.89 18.76
N ASN A 189 -39.72 -3.93 18.67
CA ASN A 189 -39.66 -4.85 17.54
C ASN A 189 -39.44 -6.30 18.01
N PRO A 190 -40.49 -7.14 18.01
CA PRO A 190 -40.36 -8.56 18.40
C PRO A 190 -39.37 -9.36 17.54
N ASN A 191 -39.07 -8.92 16.31
CA ASN A 191 -38.12 -9.53 15.39
C ASN A 191 -36.72 -8.88 15.46
N TYR A 192 -36.40 -8.17 16.54
CA TYR A 192 -35.09 -7.55 16.72
C TYR A 192 -33.97 -8.59 16.64
N ASP A 193 -33.01 -8.36 15.75
CA ASP A 193 -31.88 -9.28 15.56
C ASP A 193 -30.97 -9.28 16.80
N LEU A 194 -30.97 -10.42 17.48
CA LEU A 194 -30.17 -10.66 18.68
C LEU A 194 -28.76 -11.13 18.35
N ASN A 195 -28.43 -11.43 17.09
CA ASN A 195 -27.10 -11.87 16.74
C ASN A 195 -26.09 -10.75 16.96
N VAL A 196 -24.92 -11.14 17.45
CA VAL A 196 -23.72 -10.33 17.48
C VAL A 196 -22.86 -10.76 16.31
N TYR A 197 -22.64 -9.86 15.36
CA TYR A 197 -21.80 -10.12 14.20
C TYR A 197 -20.37 -9.64 14.47
N ARG A 198 -19.41 -10.37 13.90
CA ARG A 198 -18.02 -9.93 13.79
C ARG A 198 -17.61 -10.10 12.34
N TRP A 199 -16.97 -9.08 11.80
CA TRP A 199 -16.35 -9.16 10.49
C TRP A 199 -15.18 -10.13 10.54
N THR A 200 -15.10 -11.02 9.56
CA THR A 200 -14.06 -12.03 9.46
C THR A 200 -13.47 -12.06 8.07
N LEU A 201 -12.18 -12.39 8.02
CA LEU A 201 -11.43 -12.58 6.80
C LEU A 201 -11.43 -14.07 6.44
N ASP A 202 -12.16 -14.43 5.39
CA ASP A 202 -12.23 -15.78 4.86
C ASP A 202 -11.14 -16.02 3.82
N LYS A 203 -10.46 -17.17 3.89
CA LYS A 203 -9.38 -17.59 2.98
C LYS A 203 -9.75 -18.91 2.29
N LYS A 204 -9.60 -18.97 0.97
CA LYS A 204 -9.74 -20.19 0.17
C LYS A 204 -8.76 -20.21 -1.00
N PRO A 205 -8.45 -21.37 -1.62
CA PRO A 205 -7.66 -21.40 -2.85
C PRO A 205 -8.29 -20.47 -3.91
N ALA A 206 -7.47 -19.65 -4.57
CA ALA A 206 -8.00 -18.74 -5.57
C ALA A 206 -8.41 -19.49 -6.84
N PRO A 207 -9.57 -19.19 -7.44
CA PRO A 207 -9.96 -19.77 -8.71
C PRO A 207 -9.17 -19.14 -9.87
N ASP A 208 -9.10 -19.86 -10.98
CA ASP A 208 -8.69 -19.31 -12.27
C ASP A 208 -9.88 -18.69 -13.02
N PRO A 209 -9.65 -17.64 -13.84
CA PRO A 209 -8.38 -16.96 -14.07
C PRO A 209 -7.99 -16.01 -12.92
N GLU A 210 -6.77 -15.49 -12.97
CA GLU A 210 -6.32 -14.46 -12.03
C GLU A 210 -7.05 -13.12 -12.21
N PRO A 211 -7.04 -12.26 -11.16
CA PRO A 211 -7.64 -10.94 -11.26
C PRO A 211 -6.91 -10.13 -12.32
N ARG A 212 -7.64 -9.38 -13.15
CA ARG A 212 -7.02 -8.58 -14.21
C ARG A 212 -6.06 -7.51 -13.67
N TYR A 213 -6.34 -6.95 -12.50
CA TYR A 213 -5.58 -5.83 -11.95
C TYR A 213 -4.74 -6.27 -10.75
N GLY A 214 -3.44 -6.02 -10.83
CA GLY A 214 -2.46 -6.30 -9.79
C GLY A 214 -2.01 -5.04 -9.05
N VAL A 215 -1.72 -5.19 -7.76
CA VAL A 215 -1.10 -4.18 -6.91
C VAL A 215 0.21 -4.75 -6.39
N THR A 216 1.28 -3.98 -6.53
CA THR A 216 2.59 -4.35 -6.02
C THR A 216 3.32 -3.12 -5.51
N PHE A 217 4.43 -3.36 -4.83
CA PHE A 217 5.31 -2.31 -4.37
C PHE A 217 6.79 -2.73 -4.45
N GLU A 218 7.62 -1.70 -4.40
CA GLU A 218 9.07 -1.79 -4.36
C GLU A 218 9.57 -0.87 -3.25
N ASP A 219 10.30 -1.43 -2.30
CA ASP A 219 10.88 -0.69 -1.18
C ASP A 219 12.33 -0.37 -1.51
N HIS A 220 12.71 0.91 -1.47
CA HIS A 220 14.04 1.34 -1.86
C HIS A 220 14.97 1.45 -0.63
N VAL A 221 16.12 0.79 -0.69
CA VAL A 221 17.20 0.91 0.29
C VAL A 221 18.39 1.57 -0.40
N ILE A 222 18.39 2.91 -0.41
CA ILE A 222 19.44 3.71 -1.05
C ILE A 222 20.39 4.20 0.05
N PRO A 223 21.64 3.69 0.13
CA PRO A 223 22.54 3.94 1.27
C PRO A 223 22.74 5.42 1.60
N GLU A 224 22.87 6.28 0.58
CA GLU A 224 23.10 7.71 0.73
C GLU A 224 21.87 8.42 1.34
N GLU A 225 20.66 7.99 0.96
CA GLU A 225 19.42 8.51 1.54
C GLU A 225 19.23 7.98 2.97
N ARG A 226 19.53 6.69 3.22
CA ARG A 226 19.42 6.05 4.53
C ARG A 226 20.38 6.65 5.56
N ALA A 227 21.59 6.99 5.15
CA ALA A 227 22.55 7.68 6.00
C ALA A 227 22.07 9.07 6.48
N LEU A 228 21.12 9.66 5.75
CA LEU A 228 20.44 10.91 6.10
C LEU A 228 19.04 10.68 6.74
N GLY A 229 18.65 9.43 6.99
CA GLY A 229 17.36 9.09 7.58
C GLY A 229 16.18 9.28 6.64
N VAL A 230 16.40 9.20 5.33
CA VAL A 230 15.35 9.29 4.31
C VAL A 230 15.09 7.89 3.74
N ALA A 231 13.81 7.54 3.57
CA ALA A 231 13.40 6.29 2.96
C ALA A 231 12.33 6.54 1.90
N SER A 232 12.25 5.65 0.91
CA SER A 232 11.25 5.73 -0.14
C SER A 232 10.79 4.37 -0.62
N SER A 233 9.58 4.34 -1.17
CA SER A 233 8.99 3.14 -1.77
C SER A 233 8.03 3.55 -2.90
N THR A 234 7.92 2.71 -3.93
CA THR A 234 7.00 2.90 -5.06
C THR A 234 5.91 1.86 -5.05
N ILE A 235 4.65 2.30 -5.17
CA ILE A 235 3.49 1.44 -5.40
C ILE A 235 3.17 1.45 -6.89
N ARG A 236 2.77 0.32 -7.46
CA ARG A 236 2.29 0.21 -8.84
C ARG A 236 0.96 -0.53 -8.91
N VAL A 237 0.07 -0.03 -9.78
CA VAL A 237 -1.16 -0.70 -10.20
C VAL A 237 -0.99 -1.13 -11.65
N ILE A 238 -1.23 -2.42 -11.95
CA ILE A 238 -0.87 -3.05 -13.22
C ILE A 238 -2.10 -3.74 -13.82
N ASP A 239 -2.33 -3.57 -15.12
CA ASP A 239 -3.24 -4.41 -15.91
C ASP A 239 -2.44 -5.64 -16.36
N LEU A 240 -2.67 -6.77 -15.69
CA LEU A 240 -1.91 -8.02 -15.88
C LEU A 240 -2.21 -8.66 -17.24
N HIS A 241 -3.39 -8.40 -17.82
CA HIS A 241 -3.74 -8.91 -19.13
C HIS A 241 -3.04 -8.15 -20.26
N ALA A 242 -2.91 -6.82 -20.10
CA ALA A 242 -2.21 -5.97 -21.06
C ALA A 242 -0.70 -5.86 -20.78
N ASN A 243 -0.25 -6.32 -19.61
CA ASN A 243 1.09 -6.09 -19.08
C ASN A 243 1.48 -4.61 -19.05
N GLU A 244 0.55 -3.76 -18.59
CA GLU A 244 0.69 -2.30 -18.57
C GLU A 244 0.65 -1.75 -17.14
N VAL A 245 1.53 -0.81 -16.81
CA VAL A 245 1.41 -0.03 -15.57
C VAL A 245 0.33 1.03 -15.76
N LEU A 246 -0.75 0.92 -14.98
CA LEU A 246 -1.85 1.89 -14.98
C LEU A 246 -1.50 3.15 -14.18
N ALA A 247 -0.77 2.97 -13.09
CA ALA A 247 -0.29 4.06 -12.27
C ALA A 247 0.88 3.65 -11.38
N GLU A 248 1.70 4.62 -11.01
CA GLU A 248 2.73 4.49 -9.99
C GLU A 248 2.69 5.66 -8.99
N LYS A 249 3.05 5.41 -7.74
CA LYS A 249 3.19 6.44 -6.71
C LYS A 249 4.41 6.19 -5.86
N THR A 250 5.33 7.16 -5.85
CA THR A 250 6.53 7.12 -5.03
C THR A 250 6.32 7.94 -3.77
N PHE A 251 6.48 7.29 -2.63
CA PHE A 251 6.42 7.90 -1.31
C PHE A 251 7.83 8.11 -0.79
N TYR A 252 8.02 9.24 -0.12
CA TYR A 252 9.26 9.58 0.58
C TYR A 252 8.92 9.93 2.02
N VAL A 253 9.69 9.39 2.96
CA VAL A 253 9.59 9.71 4.38
C VAL A 253 10.95 10.13 4.92
N VAL A 254 10.95 10.95 5.97
CA VAL A 254 12.13 11.26 6.77
C VAL A 254 11.89 10.85 8.22
N ARG A 255 12.90 10.25 8.84
CA ARG A 255 12.85 9.80 10.24
C ARG A 255 12.38 10.92 11.17
N GLY A 256 11.54 10.56 12.12
CA GLY A 256 11.27 11.41 13.27
C GLY A 256 12.46 11.47 14.22
N THR A 257 12.41 12.40 15.17
CA THR A 257 13.40 12.46 16.25
C THR A 257 13.05 11.41 17.31
N SER A 258 13.93 10.43 17.52
CA SER A 258 13.79 9.48 18.63
C SER A 258 13.82 10.21 19.98
N SER A 259 12.97 9.77 20.90
CA SER A 259 12.95 10.23 22.28
C SER A 259 12.81 9.05 23.24
N ILE A 260 13.03 9.27 24.55
CA ILE A 260 12.86 8.22 25.58
C ILE A 260 11.43 7.64 25.55
N GLY A 261 10.41 8.45 25.23
CA GLY A 261 9.01 8.00 25.11
C GLY A 261 8.62 7.44 23.74
N ASN A 262 9.47 7.60 22.72
CA ASN A 262 9.23 7.05 21.39
C ASN A 262 10.59 6.75 20.71
N PRO A 263 11.18 5.57 20.98
CA PRO A 263 12.51 5.26 20.48
C PRO A 263 12.51 5.02 18.97
N SER A 264 11.37 4.59 18.40
CA SER A 264 11.17 4.12 17.02
C SER A 264 11.12 5.27 16.00
N PRO A 265 12.23 5.61 15.31
CA PRO A 265 12.29 6.76 14.41
C PRO A 265 11.40 6.60 13.17
N TRP A 266 11.19 5.37 12.70
CA TRP A 266 10.32 5.12 11.53
C TRP A 266 8.84 5.22 11.85
N LEU A 267 8.43 4.92 13.09
CA LEU A 267 7.04 5.05 13.52
C LEU A 267 6.60 6.52 13.65
N THR A 268 7.57 7.44 13.75
CA THR A 268 7.35 8.89 13.82
C THR A 268 7.80 9.62 12.57
N ALA A 269 8.00 8.87 11.48
CA ALA A 269 8.49 9.44 10.23
C ALA A 269 7.44 10.37 9.60
N TYR A 270 7.92 11.43 8.96
CA TYR A 270 7.07 12.37 8.24
C TYR A 270 7.09 12.02 6.75
N GLY A 271 5.93 11.75 6.18
CA GLY A 271 5.77 11.37 4.77
C GLY A 271 5.31 12.51 3.85
N CYS A 272 5.79 12.54 2.62
CA CYS A 272 5.29 13.46 1.59
C CYS A 272 3.88 13.05 1.16
N HIS A 273 2.95 14.00 1.09
CA HIS A 273 1.64 13.84 0.44
C HIS A 273 0.83 12.62 0.91
N PHE A 274 0.95 12.25 2.20
CA PHE A 274 0.08 11.24 2.80
C PHE A 274 -1.35 11.76 2.81
N VAL A 275 -2.29 10.90 2.40
CA VAL A 275 -3.72 11.21 2.39
C VAL A 275 -4.45 10.26 3.34
N GLY A 276 -5.36 10.75 4.16
CA GLY A 276 -6.04 9.91 5.17
C GLY A 276 -5.06 9.31 6.20
N SER A 277 -5.32 8.08 6.65
CA SER A 277 -4.46 7.37 7.61
C SER A 277 -3.14 6.88 6.96
N ALA A 278 -2.01 7.08 7.65
CA ALA A 278 -0.73 6.47 7.28
C ALA A 278 -0.80 4.93 7.18
N SER A 279 -1.76 4.32 7.88
CA SER A 279 -1.95 2.87 7.88
C SER A 279 -2.54 2.27 6.60
N THR A 280 -3.05 3.09 5.68
CA THR A 280 -3.81 2.64 4.50
C THR A 280 -3.45 3.40 3.22
N GLN A 281 -2.23 3.95 3.13
CA GLN A 281 -1.78 4.74 1.99
C GLN A 281 -1.88 3.99 0.65
N THR A 282 -1.51 2.69 0.61
CA THR A 282 -1.65 1.89 -0.62
C THR A 282 -3.10 1.81 -1.04
N ARG A 283 -4.00 1.42 -0.12
CA ARG A 283 -5.43 1.31 -0.40
C ARG A 283 -5.98 2.60 -1.03
N TYR A 284 -5.62 3.74 -0.46
CA TYR A 284 -6.09 5.02 -0.98
C TYR A 284 -5.60 5.30 -2.39
N PHE A 285 -4.32 5.06 -2.68
CA PHE A 285 -3.80 5.26 -4.04
C PHE A 285 -4.47 4.33 -5.05
N VAL A 286 -4.60 3.04 -4.71
CA VAL A 286 -5.20 2.04 -5.60
C VAL A 286 -6.64 2.40 -5.94
N ASP A 287 -7.45 2.88 -4.98
CA ASP A 287 -8.84 3.30 -5.23
C ASP A 287 -8.99 4.48 -6.20
N GLN A 288 -7.94 5.28 -6.40
CA GLN A 288 -7.96 6.34 -7.42
C GLN A 288 -7.80 5.78 -8.83
N VAL A 289 -7.16 4.62 -8.95
CA VAL A 289 -6.75 4.01 -10.21
C VAL A 289 -7.70 2.90 -10.61
N ALA A 290 -7.92 1.93 -9.73
CA ALA A 290 -8.88 0.85 -9.87
C ALA A 290 -10.05 1.10 -8.92
N LYS A 291 -11.17 1.60 -9.44
CA LYS A 291 -12.29 1.96 -8.57
C LYS A 291 -13.13 0.71 -8.25
N PRO A 292 -13.36 0.37 -6.97
CA PRO A 292 -14.15 -0.79 -6.61
C PRO A 292 -15.57 -0.75 -7.19
N SER A 293 -16.13 -1.93 -7.49
CA SER A 293 -17.52 -2.05 -7.93
C SER A 293 -18.47 -1.44 -6.89
N LYS A 294 -19.42 -0.62 -7.35
CA LYS A 294 -20.59 -0.29 -6.53
C LYS A 294 -21.41 -1.57 -6.33
N GLU A 295 -22.03 -1.73 -5.17
CA GLU A 295 -23.05 -2.78 -5.04
C GLU A 295 -24.21 -2.45 -5.98
N ASN A 296 -24.76 -3.50 -6.60
CA ASN A 296 -26.07 -3.47 -7.25
C ASN A 296 -27.15 -3.62 -6.18
#